data_AF-A0A946MXN4-F1
#
_entry.id   AF-A0A946MXN4-F1
#
_cell.length_a   1.000
_cell.length_b   1.000
_cell.length_c   1.000
_cell.angle_alpha   90.00
_cell.angle_beta   90.00
_cell.angle_gamma   90.00
#
_symmetry.space_group_name_H-M   'P 1'
#
loop_
_entity.id
_entity.type
_entity.pdbx_description
1 polymer ?
#
loop_
_entity_poly.entity_id
_entity_poly.type
_entity_poly.pdbx_seq_one_letter_code
_entity_poly.pdbx_strand_id
1 'polypeptide(L)'
;MKRIYDFSRKPAKRNYTISDLQALKQKPKKLTMSNPANADEIRACRDAGIDLLVVGMDQIDNVRAIAPTHFCRVGSRWAQFGSNEEV
;
A
#
# COMPACT_ATOMS: atom_id res chain seq x y z
N MET A 1 2.93 14.09 7.07
CA MET A 1 3.24 12.74 6.53
C MET A 1 4.25 12.03 7.40
N LYS A 2 4.08 10.73 7.62
CA LYS A 2 4.95 9.91 8.49
C LYS A 2 6.27 9.62 7.76
N ARG A 3 7.40 9.74 8.44
CA ARG A 3 8.73 9.41 7.91
C ARG A 3 9.03 7.94 8.22
N ILE A 4 9.47 7.18 7.23
CA ILE A 4 9.86 5.77 7.36
C ILE A 4 11.15 5.53 6.59
N TYR A 5 11.77 4.37 6.80
CA TYR A 5 12.72 3.79 5.86
C TYR A 5 11.99 2.70 5.08
N ASP A 6 12.19 2.66 3.76
CA ASP A 6 11.71 1.55 2.95
C ASP A 6 12.62 0.31 3.10
N PHE A 7 12.25 -0.79 2.44
CA PHE A 7 13.01 -2.04 2.51
C PHE A 7 14.45 -1.91 1.99
N SER A 8 14.70 -0.95 1.11
CA SER A 8 16.04 -0.63 0.60
C SER A 8 16.83 0.32 1.52
N ARG A 9 16.32 0.58 2.73
CA ARG A 9 16.88 1.52 3.73
C ARG A 9 16.93 2.97 3.23
N LYS A 10 16.08 3.33 2.27
CA LYS A 10 15.98 4.72 1.79
C LYS A 10 14.91 5.47 2.56
N PRO A 11 15.15 6.76 2.90
CA PRO A 11 14.13 7.60 3.51
C PRO A 11 12.90 7.73 2.60
N ALA A 12 11.72 7.51 3.17
CA ALA A 12 10.45 7.64 2.47
C ALA A 12 9.38 8.26 3.37
N LYS A 13 8.23 8.58 2.78
CA LYS A 13 7.07 9.10 3.49
C LYS A 13 5.84 8.23 3.24
N ARG A 14 5.00 8.04 4.27
CA ARG A 14 3.69 7.36 4.15
C ARG A 14 2.54 8.13 4.81
N ASN A 15 1.34 7.94 4.28
CA ASN A 15 0.08 8.47 4.82
C ASN A 15 -0.29 7.71 6.11
N TYR A 16 -0.08 6.40 6.12
CA TYR A 16 -0.22 5.52 7.29
C TYR A 16 1.00 4.61 7.45
N THR A 17 1.28 4.25 8.70
CA THR A 17 2.20 3.16 9.08
C THR A 17 1.40 1.97 9.62
N ILE A 18 2.03 0.81 9.80
CA ILE A 18 1.41 -0.35 10.45
C ILE A 18 0.88 0.02 11.85
N SER A 19 1.66 0.80 12.62
CA SER A 19 1.24 1.28 13.94
C SER A 19 0.00 2.18 13.87
N ASP A 20 -0.08 3.08 12.88
CA ASP A 20 -1.28 3.89 12.66
C ASP A 20 -2.50 3.00 12.35
N LEU A 21 -2.34 1.99 11.49
CA LEU A 21 -3.42 1.06 11.14
C LEU A 21 -3.89 0.24 12.35
N GLN A 22 -2.97 -0.22 13.20
CA GLN A 22 -3.31 -0.90 14.46
C GLN A 22 -4.08 0.01 15.42
N ALA A 23 -3.63 1.25 15.60
CA ALA A 23 -4.30 2.24 16.44
C ALA A 23 -5.69 2.64 15.91
N LEU A 24 -5.90 2.57 14.58
CA LEU A 24 -7.18 2.87 13.95
C LEU A 24 -8.21 1.76 14.12
N LYS A 25 -7.80 0.49 14.34
CA LYS A 25 -8.75 -0.62 14.53
C LYS A 25 -9.69 -0.42 15.73
N GLN A 26 -9.30 0.39 16.71
CA GLN A 26 -10.11 0.69 17.91
C GLN A 26 -10.97 1.96 17.76
N LYS A 27 -10.98 2.60 16.59
CA LYS A 27 -11.63 3.89 16.34
C LYS A 27 -12.79 3.77 15.35
N PRO A 28 -13.76 4.70 15.37
CA PRO A 28 -14.90 4.67 14.44
C PRO A 28 -14.53 5.01 12.98
N LYS A 29 -13.34 5.56 12.73
CA LYS A 29 -12.89 5.94 11.40
C LYS A 29 -12.77 4.71 10.49
N LYS A 30 -13.57 4.67 9.43
CA LYS A 30 -13.44 3.69 8.35
C LYS A 30 -12.41 4.19 7.33
N LEU A 31 -11.59 3.28 6.81
CA LEU A 31 -10.64 3.56 5.74
C LEU A 31 -11.17 2.96 4.44
N THR A 32 -10.93 3.68 3.35
CA THR A 32 -11.19 3.18 2.00
C THR A 32 -9.99 2.38 1.49
N MET A 33 -10.26 1.29 0.77
CA MET A 33 -9.21 0.48 0.17
C MET A 33 -9.66 0.07 -1.23
N SER A 34 -8.77 0.23 -2.21
CA SER A 34 -9.05 -0.07 -3.61
C SER A 34 -7.91 -0.86 -4.26
N ASN A 35 -8.23 -1.57 -5.34
CA ASN A 35 -7.33 -2.44 -6.07
C ASN A 35 -7.21 -1.97 -7.53
N PRO A 36 -6.51 -0.86 -7.81
CA PRO A 36 -6.40 -0.33 -9.18
C PRO A 36 -5.61 -1.28 -10.10
N ALA A 37 -6.11 -1.47 -11.31
CA ALA A 37 -5.54 -2.39 -12.31
C ALA A 37 -4.42 -1.78 -13.16
N ASN A 38 -4.28 -0.45 -13.20
CA ASN A 38 -3.31 0.24 -14.05
C ASN A 38 -2.93 1.63 -13.51
N ALA A 39 -2.02 2.31 -14.20
CA ALA A 39 -1.52 3.63 -13.81
C ALA A 39 -2.59 4.72 -13.76
N ASP A 40 -3.58 4.69 -14.67
CA ASP A 40 -4.69 5.65 -14.68
C ASP A 40 -5.59 5.47 -13.46
N GLU A 41 -5.91 4.23 -13.10
CA GLU A 41 -6.68 3.93 -11.90
C GLU A 41 -5.93 4.26 -10.60
N ILE A 42 -4.60 4.11 -10.58
CA ILE A 42 -3.78 4.57 -9.43
C ILE A 42 -3.89 6.09 -9.28
N ARG A 43 -3.83 6.85 -10.38
CA ARG A 43 -4.05 8.31 -10.37
C ARG A 43 -5.45 8.64 -9.85
N ALA A 44 -6.46 7.98 -10.40
CA ALA A 44 -7.85 8.20 -9.99
C ALA A 44 -8.07 7.91 -8.50
N CYS A 45 -7.51 6.82 -7.97
CA CYS A 45 -7.59 6.49 -6.55
C CYS A 45 -6.91 7.55 -5.66
N ARG A 46 -5.71 8.01 -6.06
CA ARG A 46 -4.99 9.07 -5.35
C ARG A 46 -5.81 10.36 -5.31
N ASP A 47 -6.35 10.76 -6.45
CA ASP A 47 -7.08 12.02 -6.60
C ASP A 47 -8.45 11.97 -5.91
N ALA A 48 -9.08 10.80 -5.88
CA ALA A 48 -10.31 10.53 -5.11
C ALA A 48 -10.08 10.40 -3.60
N GLY A 49 -8.83 10.44 -3.13
CA GLY A 49 -8.51 10.37 -1.71
C GLY A 49 -8.67 8.98 -1.08
N ILE A 50 -8.49 7.90 -1.85
CA ILE A 50 -8.50 6.54 -1.33
C ILE A 50 -7.37 6.35 -0.31
N ASP A 51 -7.68 5.83 0.88
CA ASP A 51 -6.71 5.75 1.97
C ASP A 51 -5.59 4.74 1.70
N LEU A 52 -5.94 3.55 1.18
CA LEU A 52 -5.07 2.39 1.03
C LEU A 52 -5.19 1.76 -0.36
N LEU A 53 -4.07 1.27 -0.89
CA LEU A 53 -4.04 0.54 -2.17
C LEU A 53 -3.63 -0.92 -1.95
N VAL A 54 -4.17 -1.82 -2.77
CA VAL A 54 -3.68 -3.20 -2.92
C VAL A 54 -3.40 -3.47 -4.39
N VAL A 55 -2.17 -3.84 -4.73
CA VAL A 55 -1.74 -4.02 -6.12
C VAL A 55 -0.96 -5.32 -6.30
N GLY A 56 -0.75 -5.75 -7.54
CA GLY A 56 0.18 -6.80 -7.90
C GLY A 56 1.64 -6.38 -7.76
N MET A 57 2.55 -7.36 -7.67
CA MET A 57 4.00 -7.10 -7.58
C MET A 57 4.52 -6.27 -8.76
N ASP A 58 4.00 -6.52 -9.95
CA ASP A 58 4.33 -5.84 -11.21
C ASP A 58 3.90 -4.36 -11.25
N GLN A 59 3.01 -3.94 -10.35
CA GLN A 59 2.46 -2.59 -10.31
C GLN A 59 3.12 -1.69 -9.25
N ILE A 60 4.02 -2.23 -8.42
CA ILE A 60 4.57 -1.49 -7.27
C ILE A 60 5.33 -0.23 -7.69
N ASP A 61 6.07 -0.29 -8.79
CA ASP A 61 6.84 0.85 -9.29
C ASP A 61 5.93 1.98 -9.75
N ASN A 62 4.80 1.64 -10.40
CA ASN A 62 3.76 2.62 -10.76
C ASN A 62 3.17 3.28 -9.51
N VAL A 63 2.89 2.53 -8.45
CA VAL A 63 2.41 3.11 -7.18
C VAL A 63 3.46 4.03 -6.58
N ARG A 64 4.74 3.66 -6.60
CA ARG A 64 5.82 4.50 -6.05
C ARG A 64 6.04 5.77 -6.86
N ALA A 65 5.83 5.74 -8.18
CA ALA A 65 5.91 6.93 -9.02
C ALA A 65 4.69 7.85 -8.86
N ILE A 66 3.47 7.29 -8.84
CA ILE A 66 2.22 8.07 -8.94
C ILE A 66 1.67 8.47 -7.56
N ALA A 67 1.74 7.54 -6.61
CA ALA A 67 1.21 7.67 -5.25
C ALA A 67 2.30 7.31 -4.21
N PRO A 68 3.47 8.01 -4.21
CA PRO A 68 4.65 7.65 -3.40
C PRO A 68 4.38 7.60 -1.90
N THR A 69 3.28 8.22 -1.47
CA THR A 69 2.89 8.44 -0.09
C THR A 69 1.86 7.43 0.40
N HIS A 70 1.18 6.72 -0.49
CA HIS A 70 0.12 5.79 -0.10
C HIS A 70 0.70 4.53 0.53
N PHE A 71 0.11 4.14 1.66
CA PHE A 71 0.27 2.81 2.21
C PHE A 71 -0.32 1.82 1.20
N CYS A 72 0.50 0.89 0.76
CA CYS A 72 0.16 -0.05 -0.29
C CYS A 72 0.54 -1.44 0.16
N ARG A 73 -0.39 -2.39 0.03
CA ARG A 73 -0.12 -3.81 0.13
C ARG A 73 0.15 -4.36 -1.26
N VAL A 74 0.98 -5.40 -1.31
CA VAL A 74 1.21 -6.17 -2.52
C VAL A 74 0.58 -7.54 -2.32
N GLY A 75 -0.27 -7.95 -3.25
CA GLY A 75 -0.88 -9.28 -3.23
C GLY A 75 0.12 -10.34 -3.68
N SER A 76 0.24 -11.42 -2.91
CA SER A 76 0.90 -12.64 -3.35
C SER A 76 -0.05 -13.44 -4.24
N ARG A 77 0.47 -14.12 -5.26
CA ARG A 77 -0.35 -14.98 -6.13
C ARG A 77 -0.75 -16.25 -5.39
N TRP A 78 -1.91 -16.80 -5.75
CA TRP A 78 -2.32 -18.11 -5.25
C TRP A 78 -1.27 -19.17 -5.62
N ALA A 79 -0.88 -20.01 -4.67
CA ALA A 79 0.22 -20.98 -4.79
C ALA A 79 1.61 -20.39 -5.07
N GLN A 80 1.85 -19.11 -4.78
CA GLN A 80 3.20 -18.52 -4.87
C GLN A 80 4.18 -19.17 -3.89
N PHE A 81 3.68 -19.62 -2.74
CA PHE A 81 4.48 -20.24 -1.69
C PHE A 81 4.04 -21.70 -1.50
N GLY A 82 5.00 -22.62 -1.55
CA GLY A 82 4.79 -24.06 -1.39
C GLY A 82 4.82 -24.54 0.06
N SER A 83 5.39 -23.73 0.97
CA SER A 83 5.41 -24.00 2.41
C SER A 83 5.30 -22.70 3.23
N ASN A 84 5.07 -22.84 4.54
CA ASN A 84 5.06 -21.69 5.46
C ASN A 84 6.45 -21.07 5.67
N GLU A 85 7.52 -21.76 5.29
CA GLU A 85 8.90 -21.27 5.46
C GLU A 85 9.28 -20.27 4.37
N GLU A 86 8.49 -20.19 3.29
CA GLU A 86 8.70 -19.26 2.18
C GLU A 86 8.01 -17.89 2.37
N VAL A 87 7.31 -17.67 3.50
CA VAL A 87 6.51 -16.48 3.83
C VAL A 87 7.20 -15.54 4.80
#